data_AF-A0A3M1PSA2-F1
#
_entry.id   AF-A0A3M1PSA2-F1
#
_cell.length_a   1.000
_cell.length_b   1.000
_cell.length_c   1.000
_cell.angle_alpha   90.00
_cell.angle_beta   90.00
_cell.angle_gamma   90.00
#
_symmetry.space_group_name_H-M   'P 1'
#
loop_
_entity.id
_entity.type
_entity.pdbx_description
1 polymer ?
#
loop_
_entity_poly.entity_id
_entity_poly.type
_entity_poly.pdbx_seq_one_letter_code
_entity_poly.pdbx_strand_id
1 'polypeptide(L)'
;MNWWQKLKRNSLARYGALVLLLLYLVAIGAEFFAPYDPYVSQTDGSLLPPTQVFWRSPSGQFLGPHVYPTTQGAVDLETGDRQLAQDLSQPSPVRLFVKG
;
A
#
# COMPACT_ATOMS: atom_id res chain seq x y z
N MET A 1 33.04 -14.72 -27.95
CA MET A 1 32.17 -14.42 -26.79
C MET A 1 30.96 -15.35 -26.82
N ASN A 2 30.92 -16.38 -25.96
CA ASN A 2 29.89 -17.44 -26.05
C ASN A 2 28.81 -17.31 -24.96
N TRP A 3 28.70 -16.13 -24.34
CA TRP A 3 27.81 -15.91 -23.20
C TRP A 3 26.34 -16.09 -23.56
N TRP A 4 25.93 -15.60 -24.74
CA TRP A 4 24.58 -15.81 -25.28
C TRP A 4 24.24 -17.29 -25.48
N GLN A 5 25.19 -18.11 -25.95
CA GLN A 5 24.98 -19.56 -26.09
C GLN A 5 24.81 -20.24 -24.72
N LYS A 6 25.61 -19.84 -23.71
CA LYS A 6 25.50 -20.36 -22.35
C LYS A 6 24.15 -20.00 -21.70
N LEU A 7 23.68 -18.76 -21.91
CA LEU A 7 22.37 -18.31 -21.44
C LEU A 7 21.25 -19.13 -22.09
N LYS A 8 21.23 -19.28 -23.42
CA LYS A 8 20.18 -20.07 -24.11
C LYS A 8 20.14 -21.54 -23.67
N ARG A 9 21.29 -22.16 -23.38
CA ARG A 9 21.37 -23.58 -23.05
C ARG A 9 21.02 -23.88 -21.59
N ASN A 10 21.36 -23.00 -20.65
CA ASN A 10 21.12 -23.22 -19.22
C ASN A 10 19.74 -22.69 -18.80
N SER A 11 18.85 -23.57 -18.31
CA SER A 11 17.53 -23.20 -17.82
C SER A 11 17.59 -22.28 -16.59
N LEU A 12 18.52 -22.52 -15.67
CA LEU A 12 18.71 -21.71 -14.48
C LEU A 12 19.15 -20.28 -14.83
N ALA A 13 20.07 -20.16 -15.80
CA ALA A 13 20.53 -18.85 -16.26
C ALA A 13 19.40 -18.03 -16.92
N ARG A 14 18.52 -18.69 -17.69
CA ARG A 14 17.33 -18.04 -18.28
C ARG A 14 16.35 -17.57 -17.22
N TYR A 15 16.10 -18.39 -16.20
CA TYR A 15 15.24 -18.01 -15.09
C TYR A 15 15.79 -16.79 -14.34
N GLY A 16 17.10 -16.78 -14.04
CA GLY A 16 17.75 -15.61 -13.42
C GLY A 16 17.63 -14.34 -14.27
N ALA A 17 17.83 -14.46 -15.59
CA ALA A 17 17.65 -13.33 -16.50
C ALA A 17 16.19 -12.84 -16.56
N LEU A 18 15.21 -13.76 -16.50
CA LEU A 18 13.80 -13.41 -16.43
C LEU A 18 13.45 -12.67 -15.14
N VAL A 19 13.92 -13.16 -13.98
CA VAL A 19 13.71 -12.49 -12.69
C VAL A 19 14.33 -11.10 -12.69
N LEU A 20 15.56 -10.95 -13.18
CA LEU A 20 16.22 -9.65 -13.30
C LEU A 20 15.43 -8.70 -14.22
N LEU A 21 14.96 -9.20 -15.37
CA LEU A 21 14.14 -8.40 -16.29
C LEU A 21 12.86 -7.90 -15.60
N LEU A 22 12.16 -8.77 -14.86
CA LEU A 22 10.96 -8.40 -14.13
C LEU A 22 11.24 -7.34 -13.06
N LEU A 23 12.34 -7.48 -12.30
CA LEU A 23 12.73 -6.48 -11.31
C LEU A 23 13.00 -5.11 -11.94
N TYR A 24 13.69 -5.06 -13.08
CA TYR A 24 13.92 -3.80 -13.79
C TYR A 24 12.63 -3.20 -14.37
N LEU A 25 11.70 -4.02 -14.85
CA LEU A 25 10.39 -3.54 -15.31
C LEU A 25 9.57 -2.93 -14.16
N VAL A 26 9.59 -3.55 -12.98
CA VAL A 26 8.95 -2.98 -11.77
C VAL A 26 9.63 -1.69 -11.35
N ALA A 27 10.97 -1.62 -11.40
CA ALA A 27 11.72 -0.42 -11.05
C ALA A 27 11.44 0.76 -12.01
N ILE A 28 11.34 0.50 -13.33
CA ILE A 28 10.95 1.52 -14.32
C ILE A 28 9.49 1.96 -14.10
N GLY A 29 8.62 1.02 -13.71
CA GLY A 29 7.22 1.29 -13.36
C GLY A 29 6.96 1.61 -11.88
N ALA A 30 7.95 2.13 -11.13
CA ALA A 30 7.89 2.23 -9.67
C ALA A 30 6.66 3.01 -9.18
N GLU A 31 6.31 4.13 -9.81
CA GLU A 31 5.14 4.95 -9.43
C GLU A 31 3.81 4.21 -9.59
N PHE A 32 3.74 3.21 -10.49
CA PHE A 32 2.55 2.39 -10.68
C PHE A 32 2.46 1.26 -9.65
N PHE A 33 3.57 0.59 -9.37
CA PHE A 33 3.60 -0.55 -8.45
C PHE A 33 3.67 -0.16 -6.97
N ALA A 34 4.31 0.96 -6.65
CA ALA A 34 4.46 1.51 -5.30
C ALA A 34 4.10 3.00 -5.30
N PRO A 35 2.80 3.34 -5.37
CA PRO A 35 2.30 4.72 -5.44
C PRO A 35 2.37 5.46 -4.08
N TYR A 36 3.36 5.13 -3.25
CA TYR A 36 3.57 5.71 -1.93
C TYR A 36 5.08 5.85 -1.69
N ASP A 37 5.47 6.95 -1.03
CA ASP A 37 6.87 7.21 -0.71
C ASP A 37 7.38 6.22 0.36
N PRO A 38 8.40 5.40 0.06
CA PRO A 38 8.94 4.41 1.00
C PRO A 38 9.67 5.04 2.20
N TYR A 39 10.02 6.32 2.13
CA TYR A 39 10.71 7.05 3.20
C TYR A 39 9.75 7.76 4.15
N VAL A 40 8.45 7.79 3.84
CA VAL A 40 7.44 8.38 4.72
C VAL A 40 7.12 7.41 5.86
N SER A 41 7.43 7.83 7.09
CA SER A 41 7.08 7.07 8.30
C SER A 41 5.63 7.34 8.69
N GLN A 42 4.85 6.29 8.90
CA GLN A 42 3.44 6.39 9.36
C GLN A 42 3.36 6.25 10.88
N THR A 43 3.71 7.31 11.62
CA THR A 43 3.72 7.29 13.11
C THR A 43 2.36 7.00 13.71
N ASP A 44 1.30 7.50 13.08
CA ASP A 44 -0.07 7.40 13.57
C ASP A 44 -0.84 6.23 12.93
N GLY A 45 -0.17 5.47 12.06
CA GLY A 45 -0.70 4.30 11.35
C GLY A 45 -0.19 2.97 11.89
N SER A 46 0.71 2.97 12.88
CA SER A 46 1.25 1.75 13.48
C SER A 46 0.12 0.92 14.08
N LEU A 47 0.12 -0.40 13.87
CA LEU A 47 -0.83 -1.33 14.51
C LEU A 47 -2.32 -0.96 14.35
N LEU A 48 -2.69 -0.21 13.31
CA LEU A 48 -4.09 0.00 13.00
C LEU A 48 -4.75 -1.35 12.63
N PRO A 49 -6.01 -1.57 13.03
CA PRO A 49 -6.77 -2.71 12.53
C PRO A 49 -6.95 -2.59 11.02
N PRO A 50 -7.34 -3.69 10.32
CA PRO A 50 -7.69 -3.63 8.92
C PRO A 50 -8.69 -2.49 8.63
N THR A 51 -8.38 -1.65 7.64
CA THR A 51 -9.22 -0.49 7.29
C THR A 51 -10.62 -0.93 6.89
N GLN A 52 -11.63 -0.46 7.63
CA GLN A 52 -13.02 -0.77 7.34
C GLN A 52 -13.52 0.03 6.13
N VAL A 53 -14.19 -0.65 5.19
CA VAL A 53 -14.86 -0.03 4.05
C VAL A 53 -16.34 0.16 4.37
N PHE A 54 -16.81 1.38 4.13
CA PHE A 54 -18.18 1.82 4.34
C PHE A 54 -18.85 2.06 2.99
N TRP A 55 -20.19 1.95 2.97
CA TRP A 55 -21.01 2.20 1.78
C TRP A 55 -21.95 3.38 1.96
N ARG A 56 -22.28 3.72 3.22
CA ARG A 56 -23.18 4.80 3.60
C ARG A 56 -22.52 5.68 4.65
N SER A 57 -22.91 6.96 4.69
CA SER A 57 -22.53 7.90 5.74
C SER A 57 -23.19 7.53 7.09
N PRO A 58 -22.72 8.09 8.21
CA PRO A 58 -23.40 7.98 9.50
C PRO A 58 -24.85 8.49 9.47
N SER A 59 -25.16 9.44 8.58
CA SER A 59 -26.53 9.96 8.36
C SER A 59 -27.38 9.07 7.43
N GLY A 60 -26.84 7.96 6.92
CA GLY A 60 -27.53 7.00 6.07
C GLY A 60 -27.49 7.29 4.56
N GLN A 61 -26.84 8.38 4.15
CA GLN A 61 -26.68 8.72 2.73
C GLN A 61 -25.73 7.73 2.03
N PHE A 62 -26.09 7.25 0.84
CA PHE A 62 -25.21 6.41 0.05
C PHE A 62 -24.10 7.23 -0.61
N LEU A 63 -22.84 6.88 -0.32
CA LEU A 63 -21.64 7.56 -0.86
C LEU A 63 -20.78 6.66 -1.75
N GLY A 64 -21.15 5.38 -1.90
CA GLY A 64 -20.30 4.36 -2.52
C GLY A 64 -19.21 3.83 -1.57
N PRO A 65 -18.28 2.99 -2.05
CA PRO A 65 -17.21 2.45 -1.22
C PRO A 65 -16.24 3.55 -0.79
N HIS A 66 -16.14 3.78 0.51
CA HIS A 66 -15.27 4.78 1.12
C HIS A 66 -14.70 4.31 2.45
N VAL A 67 -13.66 4.98 2.93
CA VAL A 67 -13.05 4.76 4.23
C VAL A 67 -13.05 6.08 5.01
N TYR A 68 -13.05 6.00 6.34
CA TYR A 68 -12.85 7.16 7.20
C TYR A 68 -11.42 7.14 7.73
N PRO A 69 -10.68 8.26 7.62
CA PRO A 69 -9.33 8.37 8.19
C PRO A 69 -9.36 7.92 9.65
N THR A 70 -8.54 6.94 9.96
CA THR A 70 -8.42 6.36 11.29
C THR A 70 -6.97 6.45 11.70
N THR A 71 -6.70 7.06 12.84
CA THR A 71 -5.36 7.30 13.38
C THR A 71 -5.27 6.72 14.78
N GLN A 72 -4.05 6.39 15.22
CA GLN A 72 -3.80 6.17 16.63
C GLN A 72 -3.80 7.50 17.38
N GLY A 73 -4.57 7.56 18.45
CA GLY A 73 -4.57 8.68 19.39
C GLY A 73 -3.33 8.71 20.28
N ALA A 74 -3.32 9.68 21.20
CA ALA A 74 -2.27 9.80 22.20
C ALA A 74 -2.15 8.54 23.07
N VAL A 75 -0.94 8.29 23.56
CA VAL A 75 -0.68 7.22 24.53
C VAL A 75 -1.30 7.63 25.86
N ASP A 76 -2.16 6.77 26.39
CA ASP A 76 -2.57 6.83 27.78
C ASP A 76 -1.36 6.48 28.67
N LEU A 77 -0.97 7.40 29.54
CA LEU A 77 0.25 7.27 30.36
C LEU A 77 0.10 6.25 31.50
N GLU A 78 -1.12 5.90 31.90
CA GLU A 78 -1.35 4.94 32.98
C GLU A 78 -1.45 3.50 32.45
N THR A 79 -2.11 3.32 31.30
CA THR A 79 -2.35 1.99 30.71
C THR A 79 -1.37 1.64 29.59
N GLY A 80 -0.78 2.63 28.95
CA GLY A 80 0.03 2.48 27.73
C GLY A 80 -0.80 2.32 26.45
N ASP A 81 -2.13 2.33 26.55
CA ASP A 81 -3.02 2.10 25.42
C ASP A 81 -3.08 3.33 24.48
N ARG A 82 -3.31 3.06 23.20
CA ARG A 82 -3.57 4.09 22.17
C ARG A 82 -4.96 3.88 21.60
N GLN A 83 -5.89 4.75 21.99
CA GLN A 83 -7.26 4.69 21.46
C GLN A 83 -7.28 5.10 19.98
N LEU A 84 -8.14 4.45 19.19
CA LEU A 84 -8.31 4.79 17.79
C LEU A 84 -9.21 6.01 17.64
N ALA A 85 -8.75 7.01 16.88
CA ALA A 85 -9.54 8.17 16.49
C ALA A 85 -9.97 8.02 15.04
N GLN A 86 -11.28 8.05 14.78
CA GLN A 86 -11.84 8.01 13.45
C GLN A 86 -12.49 9.36 13.10
N ASP A 87 -12.06 9.99 12.02
CA ASP A 87 -12.66 11.24 11.52
C ASP A 87 -13.81 10.93 10.56
N LEU A 88 -15.04 10.96 11.07
CA LEU A 88 -16.26 10.73 10.30
C LEU A 88 -16.66 11.91 9.40
N SER A 89 -15.98 13.05 9.49
CA SER A 89 -16.27 14.23 8.67
C SER A 89 -15.61 14.18 7.29
N GLN A 90 -14.62 13.31 7.11
CA GLN A 90 -13.81 13.22 5.88
C GLN A 90 -13.91 11.86 5.19
N PRO A 91 -15.05 11.54 4.54
CA PRO A 91 -15.18 10.29 3.78
C PRO A 91 -14.18 10.27 2.60
N SER A 92 -13.27 9.31 2.61
CA SER A 92 -12.25 9.12 1.56
C SER A 92 -12.67 8.00 0.60
N PRO A 93 -13.02 8.30 -0.67
CA PRO A 93 -13.52 7.30 -1.60
C PRO A 93 -12.43 6.33 -2.04
N VAL A 94 -12.78 5.05 -2.17
CA VAL A 94 -11.89 4.03 -2.72
C VAL A 94 -11.86 4.19 -4.24
N ARG A 95 -10.67 4.40 -4.80
CA ARG A 95 -10.46 4.65 -6.23
C ARG A 95 -9.46 3.65 -6.79
N LEU A 96 -9.66 3.26 -8.05
CA LEU A 96 -8.75 2.41 -8.81
C LEU A 96 -7.86 3.29 -9.69
N PHE A 97 -6.62 2.85 -9.94
CA PHE A 97 -5.66 3.53 -10.82
C PHE A 97 -5.40 5.00 -10.46
N VAL A 98 -5.39 5.32 -9.15
CA VAL A 98 -4.99 6.65 -8.68
C VAL A 98 -3.51 6.89 -8.99
N LYS A 99 -3.16 8.15 -9.24
CA LYS A 99 -1.76 8.55 -9.31
C LYS A 99 -1.17 8.50 -7.89
N GLY A 100 -0.04 7.81 -7.75
CA GLY A 100 0.82 7.88 -6.57
C GLY A 100 1.56 9.20 -6.47
#